data_AF-A0AAU6P0W2-F1
#
_entry.id   AF-A0AAU6P0W2-F1
#
_cell.length_a   1.000
_cell.length_b   1.000
_cell.length_c   1.000
_cell.angle_alpha   90.00
_cell.angle_beta   90.00
_cell.angle_gamma   90.00
#
_symmetry.space_group_name_H-M   'P 1'
#
loop_
_entity.id
_entity.type
_entity.pdbx_description
1 polymer ?
#
loop_
_entity_poly.entity_id
_entity_poly.type
_entity_poly.pdbx_seq_one_letter_code
_entity_poly.pdbx_strand_id
1 'polypeptide(L)'
;MKSLVNTFSVLVVSFLLLTSCYNSNRNCADYKTGTFEFTYVEKGEEKTAIFVRTEAYSVDYIGEKVDSSSIRWINDCEFILKKLHPTSNLEKKPIHMKIISTTEDSYTFEYKYAVDDLNRDNRKMRGVAKKIE
;
A
#
# COMPACT_ATOMS: atom_id res chain seq x y z
N MET A 1 46.91 15.44 27.35
CA MET A 1 45.71 14.73 27.87
C MET A 1 44.40 15.45 27.56
N LYS A 2 44.25 16.77 27.80
CA LYS A 2 43.02 17.53 27.49
C LYS A 2 42.60 17.51 26.00
N SER A 3 43.57 17.51 25.09
CA SER A 3 43.32 17.47 23.63
C SER A 3 42.80 16.11 23.12
N LEU A 4 43.14 14.99 23.77
CA LEU A 4 42.66 13.65 23.40
C LEU A 4 41.21 13.40 23.82
N VAL A 5 40.78 13.99 24.94
CA VAL A 5 39.40 13.93 25.42
C VAL A 5 38.48 14.73 24.48
N ASN A 6 39.00 15.84 23.92
CA ASN A 6 38.25 16.70 23.01
C ASN A 6 38.02 16.04 21.64
N THR A 7 39.00 15.30 21.11
CA THR A 7 38.83 14.54 19.86
C THR A 7 37.94 13.31 20.02
N PHE A 8 38.00 12.63 21.17
CA PHE A 8 37.11 11.49 21.46
C PHE A 8 35.64 11.94 21.61
N SER A 9 35.40 13.09 22.25
CA SER A 9 34.06 13.67 22.42
C SER A 9 33.42 14.09 21.08
N VAL A 10 34.19 14.67 20.15
CA VAL A 10 33.71 15.06 18.81
C VAL A 10 33.32 13.84 17.98
N LEU A 11 34.04 12.72 18.12
CA LEU A 11 33.78 11.49 17.36
C LEU A 11 32.50 10.77 17.83
N VAL A 12 32.19 10.85 19.13
CA VAL A 12 30.93 10.35 19.72
C VAL A 12 29.72 11.19 19.30
N VAL A 13 29.86 12.52 19.23
CA VAL A 13 28.79 13.42 18.77
C VAL A 13 28.48 13.22 17.28
N SER A 14 29.49 12.93 16.45
CA SER A 14 29.31 12.63 15.02
C SER A 14 28.54 11.31 14.78
N PHE A 15 28.75 10.30 15.63
CA PHE A 15 28.05 9.00 15.51
C PHE A 15 26.56 9.07 15.88
N LEU A 16 26.16 10.02 16.74
CA LEU A 16 24.76 10.20 17.15
C LEU A 16 23.88 10.90 16.10
N LEU A 17 24.46 11.53 15.07
CA LEU A 17 23.70 12.23 14.01
C LEU A 17 23.24 11.30 12.88
N LEU A 18 23.68 10.03 12.87
CA LEU A 18 23.35 9.07 11.81
C LEU A 18 22.11 8.21 12.10
N THR A 19 21.44 8.39 13.25
CA THR A 19 20.19 7.69 13.56
C THR A 19 18.97 8.48 13.06
N SER A 20 18.93 8.78 11.75
CA SER A 20 17.66 9.18 11.13
C SER A 20 16.80 7.93 10.97
N CYS A 21 15.97 7.66 11.97
CA CYS A 21 14.89 6.68 11.84
C CYS A 21 13.88 7.20 10.82
N TYR A 22 13.86 6.60 9.63
CA TYR A 22 12.83 6.79 8.62
C TYR A 22 11.52 6.17 9.14
N ASN A 23 10.85 6.84 10.09
CA ASN A 23 9.50 6.50 10.49
C ASN A 23 8.56 6.99 9.41
N SER A 24 8.35 6.17 8.38
CA SER A 24 7.21 6.36 7.49
C SER A 24 5.95 6.37 8.35
N ASN A 25 5.22 7.49 8.35
CA ASN A 25 3.93 7.55 9.01
C ASN A 25 3.05 6.43 8.43
N ARG A 26 2.43 5.62 9.30
CA ARG A 26 1.69 4.41 8.91
C ARG A 26 0.44 4.27 9.78
N ASN A 27 -0.49 5.18 9.60
CA ASN A 27 -1.79 5.18 10.27
C ASN A 27 -2.82 4.45 9.40
N CYS A 28 -2.67 3.13 9.25
CA CYS A 28 -3.50 2.37 8.31
C CYS A 28 -4.99 2.32 8.66
N ALA A 29 -5.33 2.47 9.95
CA ALA A 29 -6.71 2.47 10.42
C ALA A 29 -7.56 3.53 9.71
N ASP A 30 -7.00 4.72 9.46
CA ASP A 30 -7.66 5.86 8.81
C ASP A 30 -8.05 5.57 7.35
N TYR A 31 -7.43 4.54 6.78
CA TYR A 31 -7.61 4.11 5.41
C TYR A 31 -8.43 2.82 5.30
N LYS A 32 -8.88 2.17 6.38
CA LYS A 32 -9.64 0.91 6.25
C LYS A 32 -10.95 1.08 5.48
N THR A 33 -11.55 2.26 5.54
CA THR A 33 -12.75 2.62 4.80
C THR A 33 -12.61 4.01 4.17
N GLY A 34 -13.42 4.29 3.17
CA GLY A 34 -13.47 5.60 2.51
C GLY A 34 -13.65 5.46 1.00
N THR A 35 -13.67 6.61 0.34
CA THR A 35 -13.65 6.70 -1.13
C THR A 35 -12.26 7.10 -1.56
N PHE A 36 -11.72 6.37 -2.53
CA PHE A 36 -10.35 6.52 -2.99
C PHE A 36 -10.31 6.66 -4.49
N GLU A 37 -9.32 7.39 -4.98
CA GLU A 37 -8.93 7.41 -6.38
C GLU A 37 -7.52 6.84 -6.56
N PHE A 38 -7.29 6.14 -7.66
CA PHE A 38 -5.96 5.77 -8.09
C PHE A 38 -5.78 6.07 -9.57
N THR A 39 -4.62 6.61 -9.89
CA THR A 39 -4.25 6.98 -11.25
C THR A 39 -3.29 5.94 -11.82
N TYR A 40 -3.56 5.48 -13.04
CA TYR A 40 -2.73 4.52 -13.75
C TYR A 40 -2.61 4.90 -15.23
N VAL A 41 -1.51 4.49 -15.86
CA VAL A 41 -1.29 4.71 -17.29
C VAL A 41 -1.72 3.48 -18.06
N GLU A 42 -2.65 3.63 -18.99
CA GLU A 42 -3.09 2.58 -19.90
C GLU A 42 -2.92 3.07 -21.35
N LYS A 43 -2.11 2.36 -22.14
CA LYS A 43 -1.79 2.74 -23.54
C LYS A 43 -1.23 4.17 -23.71
N GLY A 44 -0.56 4.69 -22.69
CA GLY A 44 0.03 6.04 -22.71
C GLY A 44 -0.94 7.15 -22.27
N GLU A 45 -2.19 6.81 -21.97
CA GLU A 45 -3.17 7.75 -21.41
C GLU A 45 -3.28 7.56 -19.90
N GLU A 46 -3.34 8.67 -19.17
CA GLU A 46 -3.60 8.67 -17.74
C GLU A 46 -5.09 8.41 -17.49
N LYS A 47 -5.39 7.41 -16.68
CA LYS A 47 -6.74 7.04 -16.28
C LYS A 47 -6.86 7.08 -14.77
N THR A 48 -8.01 7.55 -14.31
CA THR A 48 -8.38 7.54 -12.90
C THR A 48 -9.48 6.51 -12.68
N ALA A 49 -9.31 5.69 -11.68
CA ALA A 49 -10.34 4.79 -11.18
C ALA A 49 -10.69 5.16 -9.74
N ILE A 50 -11.97 5.07 -9.42
CA ILE A 50 -12.51 5.37 -8.08
C ILE A 50 -12.93 4.05 -7.45
N PHE A 51 -12.70 3.89 -6.15
CA PHE A 51 -13.25 2.77 -5.41
C PHE A 51 -13.76 3.20 -4.04
N VAL A 52 -14.89 2.63 -3.65
CA VAL A 52 -15.49 2.81 -2.32
C VAL A 52 -15.20 1.57 -1.51
N ARG A 53 -14.45 1.73 -0.42
CA ARG A 53 -14.09 0.64 0.49
C ARG A 53 -14.85 0.76 1.80
N THR A 54 -15.49 -0.34 2.17
CA THR A 54 -16.10 -0.59 3.49
C THR A 54 -15.27 -1.63 4.24
N GLU A 55 -15.67 -1.99 5.46
CA GLU A 55 -14.95 -3.02 6.24
C GLU A 55 -14.87 -4.38 5.51
N ALA A 56 -15.94 -4.75 4.81
CA ALA A 56 -16.10 -6.07 4.20
C ALA A 56 -16.05 -6.08 2.67
N TYR A 57 -16.14 -4.93 2.00
CA TYR A 57 -16.24 -4.86 0.54
C TYR A 57 -15.50 -3.66 -0.07
N SER A 58 -15.03 -3.83 -1.31
CA SER A 58 -14.61 -2.75 -2.21
C SER A 58 -15.52 -2.76 -3.44
N VAL A 59 -16.00 -1.59 -3.86
CA VAL A 59 -16.71 -1.39 -5.12
C VAL A 59 -15.88 -0.46 -5.99
N ASP A 60 -15.42 -0.96 -7.13
CA ASP A 60 -14.45 -0.30 -7.99
C ASP A 60 -15.14 0.17 -9.28
N TYR A 61 -15.00 1.46 -9.60
CA TYR A 61 -15.57 2.14 -10.77
C TYR A 61 -14.43 2.48 -11.75
N ILE A 62 -14.31 1.70 -12.81
CA ILE A 62 -13.22 1.78 -13.79
C ILE A 62 -13.83 2.05 -15.18
N GLY A 63 -13.88 3.31 -15.57
CA GLY A 63 -14.61 3.74 -16.77
C GLY A 63 -16.10 3.38 -16.65
N GLU A 64 -16.64 2.65 -17.62
CA GLU A 64 -18.05 2.19 -17.60
C GLU A 64 -18.25 0.88 -16.82
N LYS A 65 -17.17 0.28 -16.30
CA LYS A 65 -17.24 -1.00 -15.60
C LYS A 65 -17.30 -0.79 -14.10
N VAL A 66 -18.18 -1.54 -13.45
CA VAL A 66 -18.27 -1.64 -11.99
C VAL A 66 -17.90 -3.06 -11.60
N ASP A 67 -16.98 -3.19 -10.64
CA ASP A 67 -16.62 -4.47 -10.06
C ASP A 67 -16.75 -4.42 -8.54
N SER A 68 -16.87 -5.59 -7.92
CA SER A 68 -17.07 -5.74 -6.49
C SER A 68 -16.19 -6.85 -5.94
N SER A 69 -15.56 -6.57 -4.82
CA SER A 69 -14.66 -7.50 -4.14
C SER A 69 -14.97 -7.57 -2.65
N SER A 70 -14.90 -8.78 -2.08
CA SER A 70 -14.87 -8.97 -0.64
C SER A 70 -13.49 -8.64 -0.07
N ILE A 71 -13.47 -8.10 1.15
CA ILE A 71 -12.28 -7.78 1.93
C ILE A 71 -12.25 -8.64 3.18
N ARG A 72 -11.09 -9.22 3.46
CA ARG A 72 -10.80 -9.86 4.75
C ARG A 72 -9.52 -9.28 5.34
N TRP A 73 -9.67 -8.46 6.36
CA TRP A 73 -8.55 -7.87 7.09
C TRP A 73 -7.76 -8.94 7.85
N ILE A 74 -6.43 -8.84 7.78
CA ILE A 74 -5.47 -9.62 8.56
C ILE A 74 -5.05 -8.79 9.77
N ASN A 75 -4.81 -7.49 9.55
CA ASN A 75 -4.58 -6.45 10.55
C ASN A 75 -4.92 -5.09 9.92
N ASP A 76 -4.72 -3.97 10.60
CA ASP A 76 -5.12 -2.67 10.07
C ASP A 76 -4.41 -2.25 8.77
N CYS A 77 -3.25 -2.84 8.45
CA CYS A 77 -2.48 -2.50 7.26
C CYS A 77 -2.48 -3.58 6.17
N GLU A 78 -3.04 -4.77 6.43
CA GLU A 78 -2.94 -5.92 5.52
C GLU A 78 -4.31 -6.59 5.39
N PHE A 79 -4.72 -6.87 4.16
CA PHE A 79 -5.99 -7.52 3.87
C PHE A 79 -5.95 -8.35 2.59
N ILE A 80 -6.88 -9.30 2.49
CA ILE A 80 -7.10 -10.09 1.29
C ILE A 80 -8.30 -9.52 0.54
N LEU A 81 -8.10 -9.23 -0.74
CA LEU A 81 -9.14 -8.84 -1.69
C LEU A 81 -9.50 -10.03 -2.58
N LYS A 82 -10.79 -10.28 -2.78
CA LYS A 82 -11.29 -11.34 -3.67
C LYS A 82 -12.50 -10.84 -4.43
N LYS A 83 -12.46 -10.91 -5.78
CA LYS A 83 -13.60 -10.56 -6.63
C LYS A 83 -14.83 -11.41 -6.28
N LEU A 84 -16.00 -10.76 -6.22
CA LEU A 84 -17.29 -11.42 -6.02
C LEU A 84 -17.78 -12.09 -7.30
N HIS A 85 -17.50 -11.48 -8.46
CA HIS A 85 -17.97 -11.94 -9.78
C HIS A 85 -16.81 -12.17 -10.77
N PRO A 86 -15.86 -13.09 -10.49
CA PRO A 86 -14.72 -13.32 -11.36
C PRO A 86 -15.13 -14.00 -12.69
N THR A 87 -14.64 -13.46 -13.80
CA THR A 87 -14.91 -13.96 -15.16
C THR A 87 -13.83 -14.89 -15.70
N SER A 88 -12.66 -14.91 -15.05
CA SER A 88 -11.54 -15.79 -15.42
C SER A 88 -10.92 -16.49 -14.21
N ASN A 89 -10.16 -17.57 -14.44
CA ASN A 89 -9.43 -18.24 -13.37
C ASN A 89 -8.33 -17.37 -12.76
N LEU A 90 -7.81 -16.39 -13.50
CA LEU A 90 -6.86 -15.42 -12.98
C LEU A 90 -7.53 -14.50 -11.95
N GLU A 91 -8.72 -14.01 -12.28
CA GLU A 91 -9.52 -13.14 -11.40
C GLU A 91 -10.03 -13.83 -10.13
N LYS A 92 -10.17 -15.17 -10.14
CA LYS A 92 -10.51 -15.94 -8.93
C LYS A 92 -9.41 -15.91 -7.88
N LYS A 93 -8.16 -15.64 -8.26
CA LYS A 93 -7.03 -15.67 -7.34
C LYS A 93 -7.12 -14.47 -6.37
N PRO A 94 -7.14 -14.71 -5.05
CA PRO A 94 -7.16 -13.63 -4.07
C PRO A 94 -5.86 -12.82 -4.12
N ILE A 95 -5.97 -11.52 -3.88
CA ILE A 95 -4.85 -10.58 -3.86
C ILE A 95 -4.60 -10.18 -2.41
N HIS A 96 -3.35 -10.32 -1.97
CA HIS A 96 -2.90 -9.77 -0.70
C HIS A 96 -2.47 -8.32 -0.90
N MET A 97 -3.09 -7.42 -0.15
CA MET A 97 -2.85 -5.99 -0.16
C MET A 97 -2.16 -5.58 1.15
N LYS A 98 -1.15 -4.71 1.06
CA LYS A 98 -0.42 -4.17 2.21
C LYS A 98 -0.20 -2.67 2.08
N ILE A 99 -0.73 -1.88 3.01
CA ILE A 99 -0.40 -0.46 3.14
C ILE A 99 1.00 -0.35 3.75
N ILE A 100 1.92 0.32 3.06
CA ILE A 100 3.33 0.46 3.46
C ILE A 100 3.69 1.86 3.95
N SER A 101 2.96 2.89 3.54
CA SER A 101 3.12 4.27 4.05
C SER A 101 1.84 5.07 3.86
N THR A 102 1.60 6.04 4.73
CA THR A 102 0.47 6.96 4.67
C THR A 102 0.94 8.41 4.70
N THR A 103 0.17 9.29 4.07
CA THR A 103 0.25 10.75 4.20
C THR A 103 -1.07 11.24 4.79
N GLU A 104 -1.33 12.55 4.74
CA GLU A 104 -2.60 13.14 5.16
C GLU A 104 -3.77 12.69 4.28
N ASP A 105 -3.57 12.58 2.97
CA ASP A 105 -4.64 12.34 1.99
C ASP A 105 -4.42 11.10 1.12
N SER A 106 -3.35 10.33 1.33
CA SER A 106 -3.00 9.21 0.47
C SER A 106 -2.25 8.10 1.18
N TYR A 107 -2.22 6.92 0.57
CA TYR A 107 -1.42 5.80 1.02
C TYR A 107 -0.76 5.06 -0.13
N THR A 108 0.45 4.58 0.13
CA THR A 108 1.18 3.68 -0.77
C THR A 108 0.93 2.26 -0.34
N PHE A 109 0.65 1.38 -1.29
CA PHE A 109 0.41 -0.03 -1.03
C PHE A 109 1.27 -0.93 -1.92
N GLU A 110 1.54 -2.12 -1.40
CA GLU A 110 2.05 -3.27 -2.13
C GLU A 110 0.95 -4.29 -2.33
N TYR A 111 0.97 -4.99 -3.46
CA TYR A 111 0.06 -6.09 -3.71
C TYR A 111 0.72 -7.25 -4.46
N LYS A 112 0.22 -8.46 -4.20
CA LYS A 112 0.60 -9.69 -4.90
C LYS A 112 -0.53 -10.72 -4.78
N TYR A 113 -0.47 -11.82 -5.54
CA TYR A 113 -1.36 -12.95 -5.27
C TYR A 113 -1.13 -13.50 -3.85
N ALA A 114 -2.21 -13.84 -3.15
CA ALA A 114 -2.13 -14.35 -1.79
C ALA A 114 -1.67 -15.81 -1.71
N VAL A 115 -1.75 -16.54 -2.84
CA VAL A 115 -1.24 -17.90 -2.99
C VAL A 115 -0.05 -17.84 -3.95
N ASP A 116 1.11 -18.25 -3.47
CA ASP A 116 2.32 -18.30 -4.29
C ASP A 116 2.16 -19.41 -5.35
N ASP A 117 2.38 -19.04 -6.61
CA ASP A 117 2.40 -19.96 -7.74
C ASP A 117 3.88 -20.23 -8.07
N LEU A 118 4.36 -21.45 -7.83
CA LEU A 118 5.77 -21.82 -8.01
C LEU A 118 6.25 -21.65 -9.47
N ASN A 119 5.31 -21.59 -10.42
CA ASN A 119 5.58 -21.42 -11.84
C ASN A 119 5.40 -19.98 -12.31
N ARG A 120 5.16 -19.02 -11.41
CA ARG A 120 5.02 -17.60 -11.76
C ARG A 120 5.88 -16.71 -10.89
N ASP A 121 6.18 -15.58 -11.49
CA ASP A 121 6.78 -14.45 -10.84
C ASP A 121 5.82 -13.85 -9.80
N ASN A 122 6.16 -14.02 -8.51
CA ASN A 122 5.41 -13.48 -7.38
C ASN A 122 5.88 -12.06 -6.99
N ARG A 123 6.43 -11.30 -7.95
CA ARG A 123 6.83 -9.90 -7.76
C ARG A 123 5.69 -9.10 -7.14
N LYS A 124 6.04 -8.37 -6.08
CA LYS A 124 5.15 -7.39 -5.48
C LYS A 124 5.06 -6.18 -6.39
N MET A 125 3.84 -5.78 -6.68
CA MET A 125 3.55 -4.54 -7.38
C MET A 125 3.25 -3.44 -6.35
N ARG A 126 3.42 -2.18 -6.76
CA ARG A 126 3.17 -1.01 -5.91
C ARG A 126 2.20 -0.07 -6.58
N GLY A 127 1.43 0.64 -5.76
CA GLY A 127 0.52 1.70 -6.19
C GLY A 127 0.33 2.74 -5.10
N VAL A 128 -0.30 3.85 -5.46
CA VAL A 128 -0.70 4.92 -4.55
C VAL A 128 -2.19 5.15 -4.75
N ALA A 129 -2.92 5.28 -3.66
CA ALA A 129 -4.32 5.67 -3.67
C ALA A 129 -4.50 6.94 -2.83
N LYS A 130 -5.29 7.86 -3.33
CA LYS A 130 -5.64 9.12 -2.66
C LYS A 130 -7.06 9.02 -2.11
N LYS A 131 -7.24 9.38 -0.85
CA LYS A 131 -8.54 9.48 -0.19
C LYS A 131 -9.22 10.77 -0.65
N ILE A 132 -10.46 10.65 -1.09
CA ILE A 132 -11.28 11.78 -1.54
C ILE A 132 -12.55 11.95 -0.69
N GLU A 133 -12.92 10.95 0.11
CA GLU A 133 -13.99 10.99 1.12
C GLU A 133 -13.69 10.04 2.29
#